data_AF-A0A9E3CN96-F1
#
_entry.id   AF-A0A9E3CN96-F1
#
_cell.length_a   1.000
_cell.length_b   1.000
_cell.length_c   1.000
_cell.angle_alpha   90.00
_cell.angle_beta   90.00
_cell.angle_gamma   90.00
#
_symmetry.space_group_name_H-M   'P 1'
#
loop_
_entity.id
_entity.type
_entity.pdbx_description
1 polymer ?
#
loop_
_entity_poly.entity_id
_entity_poly.type
_entity_poly.pdbx_seq_one_letter_code
_entity_poly.pdbx_strand_id
1 'polypeptide(L)'
;MKDVSRALLLAPAVFVLHFVEESPGFVQWFNSHVARGITPGLFWTVNLTALVITVAVVLFEWFSRTPLSLGVALGWLSFLMAANAVFHVAGALVDRRYVPGLFTAILLYAPYYVWLFMKALKTRRLTAAALLAAAVPCSLPMLIHGYLILLRGDRLF
;
A
#
# COMPACT_ATOMS: atom_id res chain seq x y z
N MET A 1 18.52 -12.96 10.28
CA MET A 1 18.92 -11.88 9.33
C MET A 1 18.18 -11.95 7.99
N LYS A 2 17.98 -13.13 7.38
CA LYS A 2 17.27 -13.26 6.08
C LYS A 2 15.73 -13.18 6.18
N ASP A 3 15.19 -13.09 7.39
CA ASP A 3 13.76 -13.35 7.63
C ASP A 3 12.84 -12.23 7.11
N VAL A 4 13.30 -10.97 7.11
CA VAL A 4 12.51 -9.86 6.55
C VAL A 4 12.61 -9.80 5.03
N SER A 5 13.77 -10.08 4.44
CA SER A 5 13.92 -10.09 2.98
C SER A 5 13.17 -11.26 2.34
N ARG A 6 13.07 -12.41 3.02
CA ARG A 6 12.18 -13.51 2.61
C ARG A 6 10.71 -13.16 2.74
N ALA A 7 10.33 -12.48 3.83
CA ALA A 7 8.96 -12.00 4.01
C ALA A 7 8.54 -11.06 2.87
N LEU A 8 9.43 -10.15 2.46
CA LEU A 8 9.22 -9.21 1.35
C LEU A 8 8.90 -9.88 0.01
N LEU A 9 9.34 -11.11 -0.22
CA LEU A 9 9.01 -11.84 -1.46
C LEU A 9 7.49 -12.09 -1.62
N LEU A 10 6.71 -12.01 -0.54
CA LEU A 10 5.26 -12.11 -0.59
C LEU A 10 4.57 -10.82 -1.02
N ALA A 11 5.26 -9.67 -0.97
CA ALA A 11 4.64 -8.37 -1.23
C ALA A 11 3.97 -8.28 -2.62
N PRO A 12 4.60 -8.74 -3.73
CA PRO A 12 3.96 -8.70 -5.04
C PRO A 12 2.67 -9.54 -5.10
N ALA A 13 2.66 -10.73 -4.48
CA ALA A 13 1.48 -11.59 -4.47
C ALA A 13 0.34 -10.98 -3.64
N VAL A 14 0.65 -10.42 -2.47
CA VAL A 14 -0.32 -9.71 -1.63
C VAL A 14 -0.92 -8.51 -2.37
N PHE A 15 -0.08 -7.76 -3.10
CA PHE A 15 -0.52 -6.63 -3.92
C PHE A 15 -1.43 -7.05 -5.09
N VAL A 16 -1.07 -8.14 -5.80
CA VAL A 16 -1.91 -8.68 -6.89
C VAL A 16 -3.29 -9.10 -6.40
N LEU A 17 -3.35 -9.82 -5.28
CA LEU A 17 -4.64 -10.25 -4.71
C LEU A 17 -5.55 -9.06 -4.40
N HIS A 18 -4.97 -7.94 -3.95
CA HIS A 18 -5.72 -6.74 -3.64
C HIS A 18 -6.31 -6.07 -4.87
N PHE A 19 -5.50 -5.72 -5.88
CA PHE A 19 -6.07 -5.03 -7.05
C PHE A 19 -6.96 -5.97 -7.89
N VAL A 20 -6.80 -7.30 -7.77
CA VAL A 20 -7.76 -8.27 -8.33
C VAL A 20 -9.11 -8.19 -7.62
N GLU A 21 -9.14 -8.08 -6.28
CA GLU A 21 -10.37 -7.82 -5.53
C GLU A 21 -11.02 -6.49 -5.93
N GLU A 22 -10.21 -5.45 -6.14
CA GLU A 22 -10.68 -4.13 -6.56
C GLU A 22 -11.27 -4.13 -7.97
N SER A 23 -10.69 -4.91 -8.89
CA SER A 23 -10.95 -4.83 -10.33
C SER A 23 -12.43 -4.84 -10.77
N PRO A 24 -13.36 -5.57 -10.13
CA PRO A 24 -14.75 -5.62 -10.58
C PRO A 24 -15.54 -4.33 -10.30
N GLY A 25 -15.11 -3.50 -9.34
CA GLY A 25 -15.95 -2.40 -8.84
C GLY A 25 -15.23 -1.11 -8.47
N PHE A 26 -13.90 -1.12 -8.32
CA PHE A 26 -13.17 0.03 -7.77
C PHE A 26 -13.33 1.29 -8.62
N VAL A 27 -13.26 1.17 -9.96
CA VAL A 27 -13.44 2.32 -10.86
C VAL A 27 -14.83 2.96 -10.70
N GLN A 28 -15.88 2.14 -10.60
CA GLN A 28 -17.23 2.64 -10.41
C GLN A 28 -17.39 3.32 -9.05
N TRP A 29 -16.89 2.67 -7.99
CA TRP A 29 -16.91 3.23 -6.64
C TRP A 29 -16.10 4.53 -6.53
N PHE A 30 -14.91 4.58 -7.10
CA PHE A 30 -14.06 5.75 -7.12
C PHE A 30 -14.76 6.92 -7.83
N ASN A 31 -15.33 6.66 -9.01
CA ASN A 31 -16.00 7.69 -9.81
C ASN A 31 -17.31 8.17 -9.19
N SER A 32 -17.89 7.45 -8.22
CA SER A 32 -19.05 7.97 -7.46
C SER A 32 -18.66 9.01 -6.43
N HIS A 33 -17.37 9.11 -6.08
CA HIS A 33 -16.87 10.06 -5.07
C HIS A 33 -16.33 11.35 -5.67
N VAL A 34 -15.75 11.28 -6.87
CA VAL A 34 -15.01 12.42 -7.44
C VAL A 34 -15.59 12.88 -8.77
N ALA A 35 -15.58 14.19 -9.01
CA ALA A 35 -15.97 14.77 -10.30
C ALA A 35 -14.99 14.39 -11.41
N ARG A 36 -13.69 14.36 -11.09
CA ARG A 36 -12.63 13.96 -12.00
C ARG A 36 -12.35 12.46 -11.83
N GLY A 37 -13.15 11.61 -12.45
CA GLY A 37 -13.01 10.15 -12.37
C GLY A 37 -11.74 9.58 -13.03
N ILE A 38 -11.60 8.26 -12.95
CA ILE A 38 -10.59 7.43 -13.61
C ILE A 38 -11.24 6.46 -14.61
N THR A 39 -10.43 5.95 -15.53
CA THR A 39 -10.84 4.90 -16.47
C THR A 39 -10.32 3.54 -16.02
N PRO A 40 -10.90 2.42 -16.51
CA PRO A 40 -10.33 1.09 -16.29
C PRO A 40 -8.89 0.97 -16.77
N GLY A 41 -8.54 1.59 -17.90
CA GLY A 41 -7.18 1.60 -18.42
C GLY A 41 -6.19 2.30 -17.47
N LEU A 42 -6.60 3.43 -16.88
CA LEU A 42 -5.79 4.13 -15.87
C LEU A 42 -5.62 3.29 -14.60
N PHE A 43 -6.70 2.66 -14.11
CA PHE A 43 -6.65 1.75 -12.96
C PHE A 43 -5.61 0.64 -13.17
N TRP A 44 -5.65 -0.04 -14.32
CA TRP A 44 -4.68 -1.08 -14.65
C TRP A 44 -3.26 -0.54 -14.80
N THR A 45 -3.09 0.61 -15.45
CA THR A 45 -1.77 1.22 -15.66
C THR A 45 -1.09 1.58 -14.34
N VAL A 46 -1.83 2.20 -13.41
CA VAL A 46 -1.32 2.56 -12.08
C VAL A 46 -0.98 1.31 -11.27
N ASN A 47 -1.86 0.31 -11.23
CA ASN A 47 -1.61 -0.92 -10.49
C ASN A 47 -0.44 -1.74 -11.06
N LEU A 48 -0.34 -1.90 -12.38
CA LEU A 48 0.79 -2.60 -12.99
C LEU A 48 2.11 -1.84 -12.78
N THR A 49 2.09 -0.51 -12.84
CA THR A 49 3.27 0.31 -12.51
C THR A 49 3.68 0.12 -11.05
N ALA A 50 2.73 0.18 -10.12
CA ALA A 50 2.99 -0.06 -8.70
C ALA A 50 3.49 -1.49 -8.44
N LEU A 51 3.03 -2.49 -9.19
CA LEU A 51 3.53 -3.86 -9.12
C LEU A 51 5.00 -3.93 -9.56
N VAL A 52 5.36 -3.30 -10.68
CA VAL A 52 6.76 -3.23 -11.15
C VAL A 52 7.66 -2.57 -10.10
N ILE A 53 7.24 -1.45 -9.52
CA ILE A 53 7.98 -0.76 -8.45
C ILE A 53 8.11 -1.68 -7.23
N THR A 54 7.04 -2.38 -6.85
CA THR A 54 7.05 -3.34 -5.74
C THR A 54 8.07 -4.44 -5.95
N VAL A 55 8.12 -5.04 -7.15
CA VAL A 55 9.13 -6.05 -7.50
C VAL A 55 10.53 -5.42 -7.42
N ALA A 56 10.73 -4.22 -7.95
CA ALA A 56 12.03 -3.55 -7.92
C ALA A 56 12.54 -3.29 -6.49
N VAL A 57 11.70 -2.77 -5.59
CA VAL A 57 12.12 -2.52 -4.19
C VAL A 57 12.36 -3.82 -3.42
N VAL A 58 11.59 -4.88 -3.70
CA VAL A 58 11.79 -6.21 -3.11
C VAL A 58 13.12 -6.81 -3.57
N LEU A 59 13.44 -6.72 -4.86
CA LEU A 59 14.72 -7.18 -5.40
C LEU A 59 15.89 -6.34 -4.86
N PHE A 60 15.73 -5.02 -4.75
CA PHE A 60 16.74 -4.15 -4.15
C PHE A 60 17.08 -4.59 -2.72
N GLU A 61 16.08 -4.83 -1.88
CA GLU A 61 16.30 -5.35 -0.54
C GLU A 61 16.84 -6.79 -0.53
N TRP A 62 16.41 -7.64 -1.46
CA TRP A 62 16.90 -9.01 -1.57
C TRP A 62 18.41 -9.10 -1.80
N PHE A 63 18.92 -8.27 -2.71
CA PHE A 63 20.32 -8.25 -3.11
C PHE A 63 21.19 -7.38 -2.19
N SER A 64 20.74 -6.18 -1.83
CA SER A 64 21.59 -5.22 -1.08
C SER A 64 21.58 -5.46 0.42
N ARG A 65 20.40 -5.74 1.01
CA ARG A 65 20.22 -6.00 2.45
C ARG A 65 20.79 -4.91 3.38
N THR A 66 20.90 -3.67 2.91
CA THR A 66 21.42 -2.54 3.67
C THR A 66 20.30 -1.89 4.50
N PRO A 67 20.63 -1.01 5.46
CA PRO A 67 19.63 -0.18 6.14
C PRO A 67 18.79 0.63 5.14
N LEU A 68 19.44 1.18 4.08
CA LEU A 68 18.76 1.93 3.04
C LEU A 68 17.74 1.07 2.28
N SER A 69 18.13 -0.11 1.81
CA SER A 69 17.22 -0.97 1.04
C SER A 69 16.00 -1.43 1.85
N LEU A 70 16.20 -1.70 3.15
CA LEU A 70 15.10 -2.00 4.06
C LEU A 70 14.18 -0.79 4.26
N GLY A 71 14.75 0.39 4.47
CA GLY A 71 14.01 1.64 4.65
C GLY A 71 13.16 1.98 3.42
N VAL A 72 13.74 1.86 2.21
CA VAL A 72 13.03 2.06 0.94
C VAL A 72 11.90 1.06 0.77
N ALA A 73 12.13 -0.23 1.02
CA ALA A 73 11.10 -1.24 0.91
C ALA A 73 9.94 -1.01 1.89
N LEU A 74 10.23 -0.67 3.15
CA LEU A 74 9.18 -0.38 4.14
C LEU A 74 8.46 0.93 3.84
N GLY A 75 9.18 1.97 3.41
CA GLY A 75 8.58 3.23 2.98
C GLY A 75 7.59 3.01 1.83
N TRP A 76 8.00 2.32 0.78
CA TRP A 76 7.12 1.98 -0.34
C TRP A 76 5.88 1.18 0.10
N LEU A 77 6.06 0.13 0.91
CA LEU A 77 4.93 -0.69 1.35
C LEU A 77 4.03 0.03 2.38
N SER A 78 4.53 1.06 3.07
CA SER A 78 3.70 1.91 3.91
C SER A 78 2.70 2.72 3.10
N PHE A 79 3.12 3.26 1.95
CA PHE A 79 2.26 3.91 0.98
C PHE A 79 1.27 2.91 0.38
N LEU A 80 1.80 1.82 -0.19
CA LEU A 80 1.05 0.93 -1.04
C LEU A 80 0.06 0.03 -0.27
N MET A 81 0.45 -0.41 0.93
CA MET A 81 -0.33 -1.37 1.71
C MET A 81 -0.91 -0.75 2.98
N ALA A 82 -0.09 -0.11 3.82
CA ALA A 82 -0.56 0.36 5.12
C ALA A 82 -1.56 1.53 4.99
N ALA A 83 -1.15 2.60 4.30
CA ALA A 83 -2.00 3.76 4.07
C ALA A 83 -3.19 3.42 3.16
N ASN A 84 -3.00 2.50 2.21
CA ASN A 84 -4.08 2.04 1.35
C ASN A 84 -5.12 1.22 2.14
N ALA A 85 -4.68 0.35 3.06
CA ALA A 85 -5.60 -0.34 3.96
C ALA A 85 -6.43 0.65 4.81
N VAL A 86 -5.80 1.71 5.31
CA VAL A 86 -6.51 2.80 6.00
C VAL A 86 -7.53 3.46 5.08
N PHE A 87 -7.18 3.72 3.82
CA PHE A 87 -8.10 4.29 2.83
C PHE A 87 -9.35 3.43 2.61
N HIS A 88 -9.21 2.13 2.38
CA HIS A 88 -10.38 1.25 2.19
C HIS A 88 -11.23 1.11 3.44
N VAL A 89 -10.61 0.98 4.62
CA VAL A 89 -11.34 0.92 5.89
C VAL A 89 -12.10 2.22 6.12
N ALA A 90 -11.45 3.37 5.93
CA ALA A 90 -12.11 4.67 6.04
C ALA A 90 -13.24 4.82 5.03
N GLY A 91 -13.04 4.41 3.77
CA GLY A 91 -14.07 4.45 2.74
C GLY A 91 -15.30 3.61 3.10
N ALA A 92 -15.09 2.41 3.63
CA ALA A 92 -16.19 1.55 4.09
C ALA A 92 -16.96 2.15 5.28
N LEU A 93 -16.26 2.85 6.20
CA LEU A 93 -16.89 3.55 7.32
C LEU A 93 -17.70 4.78 6.86
N VAL A 94 -17.16 5.55 5.91
CA VAL A 94 -17.82 6.74 5.33
C VAL A 94 -19.05 6.33 4.54
N ASP A 95 -18.93 5.35 3.64
CA ASP A 95 -20.04 4.89 2.80
C ASP A 95 -21.03 3.99 3.55
N ARG A 96 -20.63 3.47 4.73
CA ARG A 96 -21.38 2.47 5.51
C ARG A 96 -21.75 1.23 4.70
N ARG A 97 -20.89 0.84 3.76
CA ARG A 97 -21.06 -0.33 2.90
C ARG A 97 -19.69 -0.87 2.51
N TYR A 98 -19.67 -2.06 1.89
CA TYR A 98 -18.47 -2.63 1.33
C TYR A 98 -17.87 -1.74 0.23
N VAL A 99 -16.54 -1.62 0.24
CA VAL A 99 -15.75 -0.93 -0.79
C VAL A 99 -14.82 -1.96 -1.43
N PRO A 100 -14.70 -1.99 -2.77
CA PRO A 100 -13.75 -2.88 -3.45
C PRO A 100 -12.34 -2.72 -2.87
N GLY A 101 -11.68 -3.82 -2.52
CA GLY A 101 -10.36 -3.83 -1.86
C GLY A 101 -10.41 -3.90 -0.32
N LEU A 102 -11.59 -3.77 0.31
CA LEU A 102 -11.73 -3.80 1.77
C LEU A 102 -11.35 -5.15 2.38
N PHE A 103 -11.69 -6.27 1.72
CA PHE A 103 -11.46 -7.60 2.28
C PHE A 103 -9.96 -7.87 2.39
N THR A 104 -9.21 -7.65 1.31
CA THR A 104 -7.75 -7.79 1.30
C THR A 104 -7.05 -6.68 2.06
N ALA A 105 -7.62 -5.47 2.17
CA ALA A 105 -7.09 -4.43 3.06
C ALA A 105 -6.99 -4.91 4.51
N ILE A 106 -8.08 -5.53 5.02
CA ILE A 106 -8.18 -6.02 6.40
C ILE A 106 -7.40 -7.32 6.59
N LEU A 107 -7.53 -8.27 5.66
CA LEU A 107 -7.00 -9.62 5.85
C LEU A 107 -5.59 -9.83 5.32
N LEU A 108 -5.15 -9.00 4.37
CA LEU A 108 -3.81 -9.10 3.77
C LEU A 108 -2.96 -7.88 4.11
N TYR A 109 -3.31 -6.67 3.64
CA TYR A 109 -2.43 -5.50 3.73
C TYR A 109 -2.05 -5.11 5.16
N ALA A 110 -3.05 -4.87 6.02
CA ALA A 110 -2.80 -4.47 7.40
C ALA A 110 -1.97 -5.51 8.18
N PRO A 111 -2.37 -6.80 8.24
CA PRO A 111 -1.61 -7.80 8.99
C PRO A 111 -0.24 -8.07 8.38
N TYR A 112 -0.13 -8.11 7.05
CA TYR A 112 1.15 -8.33 6.37
C TYR A 112 2.15 -7.19 6.65
N TYR A 113 1.71 -5.92 6.54
CA TYR A 113 2.59 -4.79 6.78
C TYR A 113 3.03 -4.71 8.25
N VAL A 114 2.11 -4.93 9.21
CA VAL A 114 2.46 -4.99 10.64
C VAL A 114 3.48 -6.10 10.91
N TRP A 115 3.24 -7.31 10.39
CA TRP A 115 4.15 -8.43 10.52
C TRP A 115 5.53 -8.12 9.95
N LEU A 116 5.58 -7.50 8.78
CA LEU A 116 6.82 -7.10 8.11
C LEU A 116 7.58 -6.04 8.90
N PHE A 117 6.89 -5.03 9.43
CA PHE A 117 7.47 -4.00 10.30
C PHE A 117 8.08 -4.61 11.56
N MET A 118 7.38 -5.55 12.20
CA MET A 118 7.88 -6.28 13.37
C MET A 118 9.13 -7.12 13.04
N LYS A 119 9.19 -7.74 11.85
CA LYS A 119 10.40 -8.42 11.37
C LYS A 119 11.55 -7.45 11.12
N ALA A 120 11.28 -6.28 10.55
CA ALA A 120 12.28 -5.25 10.30
C ALA A 120 12.93 -4.78 11.61
N LEU A 121 12.14 -4.53 12.65
CA LEU A 121 12.61 -4.19 14.00
C LEU A 121 13.58 -5.25 14.56
N LYS A 122 13.25 -6.53 14.39
CA LYS A 122 14.09 -7.64 14.84
C LYS A 122 15.44 -7.74 14.11
N THR A 123 15.58 -7.14 12.91
CA THR A 123 16.85 -7.15 12.19
C THR A 123 17.89 -6.20 12.76
N ARG A 124 17.48 -5.18 13.54
CA ARG A 124 18.34 -4.12 14.08
C ARG A 124 19.17 -3.35 13.03
N ARG A 125 18.85 -3.47 11.73
CA ARG A 125 19.49 -2.68 10.66
C ARG A 125 19.08 -1.21 10.69
N LEU A 126 17.88 -0.94 11.19
CA LEU A 126 17.34 0.38 11.44
C LEU A 126 16.72 0.40 12.84
N THR A 127 16.77 1.56 13.49
CA THR A 127 16.03 1.79 14.74
C THR A 127 14.53 1.91 14.45
N ALA A 128 13.69 1.76 15.47
CA ALA A 128 12.25 1.99 15.33
C ALA A 128 11.94 3.39 14.81
N ALA A 129 12.65 4.41 15.32
CA ALA A 129 12.52 5.79 14.86
C ALA A 129 12.87 5.94 13.37
N ALA A 130 13.95 5.29 12.89
CA ALA A 130 14.32 5.34 11.48
C ALA A 130 13.32 4.62 10.57
N LEU A 131 12.75 3.50 11.03
CA LEU A 131 11.68 2.80 10.29
C LEU A 131 10.40 3.64 10.22
N LEU A 132 10.02 4.30 11.31
CA LEU A 132 8.88 5.24 11.32
C LEU A 132 9.16 6.45 10.43
N ALA A 133 10.36 7.01 10.46
CA ALA A 133 10.77 8.11 9.61
C ALA A 133 10.78 7.75 8.12
N ALA A 134 10.97 6.47 7.76
CA ALA A 134 10.78 6.00 6.38
C ALA A 134 9.30 5.80 6.04
N ALA A 135 8.52 5.20 6.94
CA ALA A 135 7.13 4.82 6.67
C ALA A 135 6.16 6.02 6.68
N VAL A 136 6.24 6.89 7.69
CA VAL A 136 5.25 7.96 7.87
C VAL A 136 5.22 8.93 6.69
N PRO A 137 6.35 9.50 6.23
CA PRO A 137 6.34 10.42 5.09
C PRO A 137 5.87 9.76 3.80
N CYS A 138 6.29 8.51 3.54
CA CYS A 138 5.85 7.76 2.37
C CYS A 138 4.35 7.45 2.39
N SER A 139 3.73 7.32 3.57
CA SER A 139 2.29 7.08 3.70
C SER A 139 1.44 8.32 3.35
N LEU A 140 1.98 9.53 3.54
CA LEU A 140 1.22 10.78 3.42
C LEU A 140 0.50 10.97 2.08
N PRO A 141 1.12 10.72 0.91
CA PRO A 141 0.43 10.92 -0.37
C PRO A 141 -0.86 10.09 -0.49
N MET A 142 -0.85 8.83 -0.04
CA MET A 142 -2.04 7.97 -0.06
C MET A 142 -3.09 8.44 0.95
N LEU A 143 -2.68 8.84 2.16
CA LEU A 143 -3.60 9.35 3.18
C LEU A 143 -4.27 10.66 2.73
N ILE A 144 -3.51 11.56 2.10
CA ILE A 144 -4.03 12.81 1.53
C ILE A 144 -4.97 12.50 0.35
N HIS A 145 -4.56 11.60 -0.56
CA HIS A 145 -5.39 11.19 -1.69
C HIS A 145 -6.73 10.59 -1.21
N GLY A 146 -6.68 9.70 -0.22
CA GLY A 146 -7.87 9.11 0.40
C GLY A 146 -8.76 10.15 1.09
N TYR A 147 -8.17 11.09 1.83
CA TYR A 147 -8.93 12.21 2.42
C TYR A 147 -9.66 13.04 1.36
N LEU A 148 -8.99 13.38 0.25
CA LEU A 148 -9.59 14.15 -0.83
C LEU A 148 -10.76 13.40 -1.48
N ILE A 149 -10.61 12.11 -1.74
CA ILE A 149 -11.65 11.29 -2.37
C ILE A 149 -12.87 11.19 -1.45
N LEU A 150 -12.65 10.77 -0.20
CA LEU A 150 -13.73 10.41 0.70
C LEU A 150 -14.48 11.62 1.26
N LEU A 151 -13.78 12.75 1.48
CA LEU A 151 -14.35 13.88 2.22
C LEU A 151 -14.40 15.19 1.43
N ARG A 152 -13.72 15.28 0.28
CA ARG A 152 -13.70 16.51 -0.54
C ARG A 152 -14.25 16.32 -1.96
N GLY A 153 -14.49 15.08 -2.38
CA GLY A 153 -14.92 14.76 -3.73
C GLY A 153 -13.90 15.15 -4.82
N ASP A 154 -12.62 15.15 -4.46
CA ASP A 154 -11.49 15.47 -5.35
C ASP A 154 -10.41 14.39 -5.24
N ARG A 155 -9.35 14.47 -6.05
CA ARG A 155 -8.20 13.58 -6.01
C ARG A 155 -6.90 14.33 -6.21
N LEU A 156 -5.84 13.86 -5.56
CA LEU A 156 -4.51 14.49 -5.62
C LEU A 156 -3.93 14.53 -7.05
N PHE A 157 -4.17 13.49 -7.84
CA PHE A 157 -3.70 13.33 -9.22
C PHE A 157 -4.73 12.56 -10.04
#